data_AF-A0A959X395-F1
#
_entry.id   AF-A0A959X395-F1
#
_cell.length_a   1.000
_cell.length_b   1.000
_cell.length_c   1.000
_cell.angle_alpha   90.00
_cell.angle_beta   90.00
_cell.angle_gamma   90.00
#
_symmetry.space_group_name_H-M   'P 1'
#
loop_
_entity.id
_entity.type
_entity.pdbx_description
1 polymer ?
#
loop_
_entity_poly.entity_id
_entity_poly.type
_entity_poly.pdbx_seq_one_letter_code
_entity_poly.pdbx_strand_id
1 'polypeptide(L)'
;MGDIWQNVMLTGVVIVVAAVLRAVLRFAIRRTVRVLTARAHHTNDDLGAKARRVLEKASGAASARHRQRVETLGSLLRNVVDVVLVVLVLLTVLAIFGVPMGPLVASAGVGGVALGFGAQSLVKDYLSGIFMLTEDQFGVGDLVQIGPLTGTVQEVTLRVTRLRDASGTVWYVRNGEVLTLGNVSQGFSTSVIDIPIAVGQDPERAKEVLRAAVVPMAEEEPWSDVLLEAPDILGVGAVTATEITLQIRIKTGPNQQAAPTRAVRERAVLALAEAGFGPVYPASHTLGAP
;
A
#
# COMPACT_ATOMS: atom_id res chain seq x y z
N MET A 1 -9.22 -44.70 -47.80
CA MET A 1 -9.20 -43.38 -48.49
C MET A 1 -10.10 -42.35 -47.80
N GLY A 2 -11.28 -42.74 -47.28
CA GLY A 2 -12.17 -41.84 -46.54
C GLY A 2 -11.53 -41.15 -45.32
N ASP A 3 -10.75 -41.88 -44.52
CA ASP A 3 -10.13 -41.33 -43.29
C ASP A 3 -9.09 -40.23 -43.57
N ILE A 4 -8.36 -40.32 -44.69
CA ILE A 4 -7.38 -39.30 -45.09
C ILE A 4 -8.10 -38.02 -45.49
N TRP A 5 -9.15 -38.13 -46.30
CA TRP A 5 -9.96 -36.98 -46.72
C TRP A 5 -10.67 -36.33 -45.53
N GLN A 6 -11.14 -37.13 -44.57
CA GLN A 6 -11.71 -36.65 -43.32
C GLN A 6 -10.69 -35.89 -42.47
N ASN A 7 -9.48 -36.44 -42.28
CA ASN A 7 -8.42 -35.79 -41.50
C ASN A 7 -7.92 -34.49 -42.14
N VAL A 8 -7.81 -34.46 -43.47
CA VAL A 8 -7.48 -33.24 -44.23
C VAL A 8 -8.59 -32.19 -44.09
N MET A 9 -9.86 -32.60 -44.18
CA MET A 9 -11.00 -31.69 -43.99
C MET A 9 -11.04 -31.11 -42.57
N LEU A 10 -10.87 -31.96 -41.55
CA LEU A 10 -10.82 -31.54 -40.14
C LEU A 10 -9.65 -30.59 -39.87
N THR A 11 -8.48 -30.88 -40.43
CA THR A 11 -7.30 -29.99 -40.33
C THR A 11 -7.60 -28.63 -40.95
N GLY A 12 -8.25 -28.61 -42.12
CA GLY A 12 -8.69 -27.38 -42.78
C GLY A 12 -9.64 -26.56 -41.90
N VAL A 13 -10.63 -27.22 -41.28
CA VAL A 13 -11.57 -26.56 -40.34
C VAL A 13 -10.83 -25.98 -39.14
N VAL A 14 -9.91 -26.73 -38.52
CA VAL A 14 -9.12 -26.24 -37.38
C VAL A 14 -8.29 -25.00 -37.74
N ILE A 15 -7.65 -24.99 -38.91
CA ILE A 15 -6.87 -23.84 -39.38
C ILE A 15 -7.78 -22.63 -39.61
N VAL A 16 -8.95 -22.80 -40.22
CA VAL A 16 -9.92 -21.72 -40.45
C VAL A 16 -10.43 -21.16 -39.12
N VAL A 17 -10.85 -22.02 -38.18
CA VAL A 17 -11.31 -21.60 -36.85
C VAL A 17 -10.20 -20.85 -36.11
N ALA A 18 -8.97 -21.34 -36.15
CA ALA A 18 -7.83 -20.69 -35.52
C ALA A 18 -7.49 -19.34 -36.18
N ALA A 19 -7.60 -19.23 -37.51
CA ALA A 19 -7.40 -17.97 -38.22
C ALA A 19 -8.48 -16.93 -37.86
N VAL A 20 -9.75 -17.36 -37.76
CA VAL A 20 -10.85 -16.52 -37.29
C VAL A 20 -10.61 -16.07 -35.85
N LEU A 21 -10.28 -17.00 -34.95
CA LEU A 21 -9.99 -16.68 -33.54
C LEU A 21 -8.80 -15.71 -33.42
N ARG A 22 -7.73 -15.93 -34.18
CA ARG A 22 -6.57 -15.03 -34.24
C ARG A 22 -6.97 -13.65 -34.74
N ALA A 23 -7.80 -13.56 -35.77
CA ALA A 23 -8.29 -12.28 -36.29
C ALA A 23 -9.14 -11.54 -35.24
N VAL A 24 -10.04 -12.24 -34.54
CA VAL A 24 -10.88 -11.71 -33.46
C VAL A 24 -10.03 -11.22 -32.29
N LEU A 25 -9.10 -12.03 -31.79
CA LEU A 25 -8.22 -11.65 -30.67
C LEU A 25 -7.31 -10.47 -31.04
N ARG A 26 -6.73 -10.46 -32.25
CA ARG A 26 -5.94 -9.32 -32.73
C ARG A 26 -6.80 -8.08 -32.94
N PHE A 27 -8.05 -8.22 -33.37
CA PHE A 27 -8.98 -7.10 -33.47
C PHE A 27 -9.30 -6.53 -32.09
N ALA A 28 -9.61 -7.39 -31.10
CA ALA A 28 -9.86 -7.00 -29.72
C ALA A 28 -8.66 -6.27 -29.10
N ILE A 29 -7.45 -6.84 -29.21
CA ILE A 29 -6.23 -6.18 -28.68
C ILE A 29 -5.99 -4.83 -29.36
N ARG A 30 -6.10 -4.76 -30.70
CA ARG A 30 -5.95 -3.49 -31.44
C ARG A 30 -7.05 -2.50 -31.08
N ARG A 31 -8.26 -2.96 -30.76
CA ARG A 31 -9.36 -2.10 -30.33
C ARG A 31 -9.07 -1.52 -28.95
N THR A 32 -8.70 -2.35 -27.97
CA THR A 32 -8.38 -1.91 -26.61
C THR A 32 -7.19 -0.94 -26.60
N VAL A 33 -6.12 -1.25 -27.32
CA VAL A 33 -4.94 -0.37 -27.44
C VAL A 33 -5.35 0.99 -28.04
N ARG A 34 -6.14 0.99 -29.12
CA ARG A 34 -6.63 2.25 -29.74
C ARG A 34 -7.53 3.05 -28.81
N VAL A 35 -8.41 2.40 -28.05
CA VAL A 35 -9.32 3.09 -27.12
C VAL A 35 -8.56 3.71 -25.96
N LEU A 36 -7.55 3.00 -25.42
CA LEU A 36 -6.72 3.50 -24.33
C LEU A 36 -5.81 4.65 -24.78
N THR A 37 -5.29 4.62 -26.02
CA THR A 37 -4.47 5.73 -26.55
C THR A 37 -5.30 6.93 -27.04
N ALA A 38 -6.54 6.72 -27.48
CA ALA A 38 -7.42 7.78 -27.96
C ALA A 38 -8.10 8.60 -26.85
N ARG A 39 -8.17 8.09 -25.61
CA ARG A 39 -8.77 8.80 -24.45
C ARG A 39 -7.95 10.00 -23.95
N ALA A 40 -6.82 10.34 -24.57
CA ALA A 40 -5.88 11.35 -24.08
C ALA A 40 -6.20 12.82 -24.48
N HIS A 41 -7.34 13.14 -25.09
CA HIS A 41 -7.53 14.45 -25.74
C HIS A 41 -8.79 15.28 -25.40
N HIS A 42 -9.58 14.95 -24.36
CA HIS A 42 -10.80 15.72 -24.04
C HIS A 42 -10.80 16.33 -22.64
N THR A 43 -9.87 17.24 -22.32
CA THR A 43 -10.07 18.24 -21.26
C THR A 43 -9.02 19.36 -21.42
N ASN A 44 -9.34 20.49 -22.07
CA ASN A 44 -8.71 21.81 -21.86
C ASN A 44 -9.14 22.83 -22.93
N ASP A 45 -10.39 23.29 -22.87
CA ASP A 45 -10.81 24.45 -23.69
C ASP A 45 -10.67 25.81 -22.97
N ASP A 46 -10.35 25.85 -21.66
CA ASP A 46 -10.37 27.10 -20.86
C ASP A 46 -9.01 27.67 -20.43
N LEU A 47 -7.87 27.23 -20.99
CA LEU A 47 -6.54 27.72 -20.61
C LEU A 47 -5.88 28.61 -21.67
N GLY A 48 -5.44 29.80 -21.25
CA GLY A 48 -4.79 30.80 -22.11
C GLY A 48 -3.52 30.31 -22.83
N ALA A 49 -3.21 30.94 -23.97
CA ALA A 49 -2.23 30.48 -24.97
C ALA A 49 -0.80 30.20 -24.45
N LYS A 50 -0.38 30.83 -23.35
CA LYS A 50 0.94 30.62 -22.73
C LYS A 50 0.98 29.40 -21.81
N ALA A 51 -0.08 29.18 -21.03
CA ALA A 51 -0.25 27.96 -20.22
C ALA A 51 -0.40 26.73 -21.11
N ARG A 52 -1.11 26.87 -22.25
CA ARG A 52 -1.29 25.82 -23.26
C ARG A 52 0.05 25.32 -23.84
N ARG A 53 1.00 26.19 -24.17
CA ARG A 53 2.31 25.79 -24.75
C ARG A 53 3.23 25.08 -23.75
N VAL A 54 3.21 25.49 -22.48
CA VAL A 54 4.02 24.87 -21.42
C VAL A 54 3.42 23.52 -21.02
N LEU A 55 2.09 23.47 -20.90
CA LEU A 55 1.36 22.23 -20.67
C LEU A 55 1.48 21.29 -21.88
N GLU A 56 1.43 21.73 -23.13
CA GLU A 56 1.62 20.87 -24.32
C GLU A 56 3.01 20.24 -24.38
N LYS A 57 4.07 20.95 -23.98
CA LYS A 57 5.42 20.35 -23.92
C LYS A 57 5.53 19.31 -22.80
N ALA A 58 4.97 19.58 -21.62
CA ALA A 58 5.00 18.66 -20.48
C ALA A 58 4.02 17.47 -20.65
N SER A 59 2.80 17.74 -21.12
CA SER A 59 1.73 16.76 -21.38
C SER A 59 2.01 15.96 -22.63
N GLY A 60 2.61 16.55 -23.68
CA GLY A 60 3.04 15.85 -24.88
C GLY A 60 4.08 14.78 -24.57
N ALA A 61 5.08 15.09 -23.74
CA ALA A 61 6.10 14.12 -23.33
C ALA A 61 5.55 13.03 -22.38
N ALA A 62 4.56 13.35 -21.53
CA ALA A 62 3.90 12.38 -20.67
C ALA A 62 2.93 11.47 -21.44
N SER A 63 2.14 12.03 -22.35
CA SER A 63 1.20 11.34 -23.24
C SER A 63 1.94 10.43 -24.22
N ALA A 64 3.05 10.90 -24.81
CA ALA A 64 3.91 10.08 -25.66
C ALA A 64 4.46 8.85 -24.90
N ARG A 65 4.92 9.01 -23.66
CA ARG A 65 5.38 7.90 -22.81
C ARG A 65 4.26 6.92 -22.47
N HIS A 66 3.07 7.41 -22.13
CA HIS A 66 1.92 6.55 -21.87
C HIS A 66 1.52 5.74 -23.12
N ARG A 67 1.43 6.41 -24.27
CA ARG A 67 1.14 5.78 -25.56
C ARG A 67 2.16 4.71 -25.92
N GLN A 68 3.45 5.00 -25.77
CA GLN A 68 4.51 4.03 -26.04
C GLN A 68 4.41 2.80 -25.13
N ARG A 69 4.09 2.98 -23.84
CA ARG A 69 3.85 1.87 -22.90
C ARG A 69 2.67 1.01 -23.32
N VAL A 70 1.54 1.63 -23.68
CA VAL A 70 0.33 0.91 -24.12
C VAL A 70 0.57 0.17 -25.43
N GLU A 71 1.28 0.77 -26.38
CA GLU A 71 1.62 0.13 -27.66
C GLU A 71 2.55 -1.08 -27.47
N THR A 72 3.55 -0.95 -26.59
CA THR A 72 4.47 -2.04 -26.22
C THR A 72 3.73 -3.16 -25.51
N LEU A 73 2.85 -2.84 -24.55
CA LEU A 73 2.04 -3.86 -23.88
C LEU A 73 1.12 -4.58 -24.86
N GLY A 74 0.53 -3.83 -25.79
CA GLY A 74 -0.27 -4.39 -26.87
C GLY A 74 0.51 -5.32 -27.80
N SER A 75 1.77 -5.01 -28.12
CA SER A 75 2.60 -5.89 -28.96
C SER A 75 3.00 -7.17 -28.23
N LEU A 76 3.36 -7.07 -26.95
CA LEU A 76 3.64 -8.23 -26.10
C LEU A 76 2.45 -9.17 -26.01
N LEU A 77 1.24 -8.64 -25.74
CA LEU A 77 0.02 -9.45 -25.68
C LEU A 77 -0.31 -10.13 -27.01
N ARG A 78 -0.11 -9.45 -28.14
CA ARG A 78 -0.28 -10.05 -29.47
C ARG A 78 0.68 -11.22 -29.68
N ASN A 79 1.94 -11.06 -29.30
CA ASN A 79 2.94 -12.13 -29.44
C ASN A 79 2.59 -13.34 -28.57
N VAL A 80 2.17 -13.12 -27.32
CA VAL A 80 1.73 -14.20 -26.42
C VAL A 80 0.53 -14.97 -27.01
N VAL A 81 -0.50 -14.25 -27.46
CA VAL A 81 -1.67 -14.87 -28.10
C VAL A 81 -1.29 -15.68 -29.34
N ASP A 82 -0.42 -15.13 -30.19
CA ASP A 82 0.03 -15.82 -31.40
C ASP A 82 0.78 -17.12 -31.06
N VAL A 83 1.68 -17.09 -30.07
CA VAL A 83 2.42 -18.29 -29.63
C VAL A 83 1.48 -19.36 -29.07
N VAL A 84 0.57 -18.99 -28.15
CA VAL A 84 -0.40 -19.92 -27.57
C VAL A 84 -1.28 -20.55 -28.65
N LEU A 85 -1.75 -19.75 -29.59
CA LEU A 85 -2.63 -20.22 -30.67
C LEU A 85 -1.90 -21.16 -31.63
N VAL A 86 -0.64 -20.88 -31.97
CA VAL A 86 0.19 -21.80 -32.78
C VAL A 86 0.39 -23.14 -32.06
N VAL A 87 0.69 -23.13 -30.76
CA VAL A 87 0.84 -24.36 -29.97
C VAL A 87 -0.46 -25.16 -29.96
N LEU A 88 -1.61 -24.52 -29.70
CA LEU A 88 -2.92 -25.19 -29.69
C LEU A 88 -3.28 -25.79 -31.05
N VAL A 89 -3.05 -25.05 -32.14
CA VAL A 89 -3.28 -25.56 -33.50
C VAL A 89 -2.39 -26.74 -33.80
N LEU A 90 -1.09 -26.64 -33.51
CA LEU A 90 -0.14 -27.73 -33.74
C LEU A 90 -0.54 -29.00 -33.00
N LEU A 91 -0.88 -28.88 -31.71
CA LEU A 91 -1.37 -30.00 -30.92
C LEU A 91 -2.64 -30.60 -31.51
N THR A 92 -3.64 -29.77 -31.85
CA THR A 92 -4.90 -30.24 -32.43
C THR A 92 -4.69 -30.98 -33.76
N VAL A 93 -3.82 -30.46 -34.62
CA VAL A 93 -3.47 -31.12 -35.88
C VAL A 93 -2.77 -32.45 -35.63
N LEU A 94 -1.79 -32.52 -34.73
CA LEU A 94 -1.12 -33.77 -34.37
C LEU A 94 -2.11 -34.84 -33.84
N ALA A 95 -3.12 -34.42 -33.06
CA ALA A 95 -4.19 -35.33 -32.61
C ALA A 95 -5.01 -35.91 -33.77
N ILE A 96 -5.34 -35.10 -34.78
CA ILE A 96 -6.08 -35.56 -35.97
C ILE A 96 -5.30 -36.65 -36.71
N PHE A 97 -3.97 -36.55 -36.75
CA PHE A 97 -3.09 -37.54 -37.37
C PHE A 97 -2.76 -38.74 -36.45
N GLY A 98 -3.41 -38.85 -35.29
CA GLY A 98 -3.24 -40.00 -34.39
C GLY A 98 -1.93 -39.99 -33.59
N VAL A 99 -1.22 -38.85 -33.52
CA VAL A 99 -0.02 -38.73 -32.69
C VAL A 99 -0.43 -38.82 -31.22
N PRO A 100 0.27 -39.61 -30.38
CA PRO A 100 -0.06 -39.72 -28.97
C PRO A 100 0.12 -38.38 -28.26
N MET A 101 -0.99 -37.82 -27.79
CA MET A 101 -1.01 -36.50 -27.15
C MET A 101 -0.46 -36.51 -25.73
N GLY A 102 -0.40 -37.68 -25.09
CA GLY A 102 0.03 -37.83 -23.69
C GLY A 102 1.36 -37.12 -23.38
N PRO A 103 2.47 -37.46 -24.06
CA PRO A 103 3.77 -36.82 -23.82
C PRO A 103 3.77 -35.31 -24.10
N LEU A 104 3.05 -34.88 -25.14
CA LEU A 104 3.01 -33.47 -25.57
C LEU A 104 2.22 -32.61 -24.57
N VAL A 105 1.05 -33.09 -24.16
CA VAL A 105 0.21 -32.42 -23.15
C VAL A 105 0.88 -32.46 -21.79
N ALA A 106 1.56 -33.55 -21.43
CA ALA A 106 2.35 -33.61 -20.20
C ALA A 106 3.47 -32.56 -20.19
N SER A 107 4.21 -32.43 -21.30
CA SER A 107 5.28 -31.43 -21.44
C SER A 107 4.74 -30.00 -21.39
N ALA A 108 3.63 -29.73 -22.09
CA ALA A 108 2.94 -28.45 -22.03
C ALA A 108 2.41 -28.14 -20.62
N GLY A 109 1.93 -29.16 -19.91
CA GLY A 109 1.50 -29.05 -18.51
C GLY A 109 2.63 -28.63 -17.58
N VAL A 110 3.81 -29.26 -17.68
CA VAL A 110 5.00 -28.87 -16.90
C VAL A 110 5.41 -27.42 -17.21
N GLY A 111 5.41 -27.03 -18.48
CA GLY A 111 5.66 -25.64 -18.89
C GLY A 111 4.63 -24.66 -18.33
N GLY A 112 3.34 -25.06 -18.33
CA GLY A 112 2.25 -24.28 -17.74
C GLY A 112 2.40 -24.09 -16.23
N VAL A 113 2.79 -25.13 -15.50
CA VAL A 113 3.07 -25.07 -14.06
C VAL A 113 4.24 -24.11 -13.77
N ALA A 114 5.33 -24.21 -14.54
CA ALA A 114 6.48 -23.31 -14.40
C ALA A 114 6.08 -21.83 -14.62
N LEU A 115 5.27 -21.56 -15.65
CA LEU A 115 4.71 -20.22 -15.90
C LEU A 115 3.77 -19.77 -14.77
N GLY A 116 2.95 -20.68 -14.24
CA GLY A 116 2.05 -20.43 -13.13
C GLY A 116 2.80 -19.99 -11.86
N PHE A 117 3.88 -20.69 -11.51
CA PHE A 117 4.75 -20.29 -10.40
C PHE A 117 5.43 -18.94 -10.67
N GLY A 118 5.87 -18.67 -11.90
CA GLY A 118 6.43 -17.36 -12.27
C GLY A 118 5.41 -16.20 -12.14
N ALA A 119 4.13 -16.47 -12.40
CA ALA A 119 3.05 -15.49 -12.34
C ALA A 119 2.34 -15.43 -10.98
N GLN A 120 2.65 -16.33 -10.04
CA GLN A 120 1.93 -16.47 -8.77
C GLN A 120 1.85 -15.15 -7.98
N SER A 121 2.95 -14.40 -7.94
CA SER A 121 3.01 -13.11 -7.22
C SER A 121 2.03 -12.08 -7.80
N LEU A 122 1.83 -12.07 -9.12
CA LEU A 122 0.86 -11.18 -9.77
C LEU A 122 -0.55 -11.53 -9.31
N VAL A 123 -0.92 -12.80 -9.36
CA VAL A 123 -2.26 -13.25 -8.94
C VAL A 123 -2.50 -12.89 -7.47
N LYS A 124 -1.50 -13.10 -6.60
CA LYS A 124 -1.56 -12.70 -5.19
C LYS A 124 -1.80 -11.20 -5.04
N ASP A 125 -1.06 -10.38 -5.78
CA ASP A 125 -1.20 -8.91 -5.73
C ASP A 125 -2.62 -8.47 -6.08
N TYR A 126 -3.17 -8.96 -7.19
CA TYR A 126 -4.50 -8.57 -7.66
C TYR A 126 -5.61 -9.03 -6.72
N LEU A 127 -5.56 -10.27 -6.23
CA LEU A 127 -6.55 -10.76 -5.28
C LEU A 127 -6.51 -9.97 -3.97
N SER A 128 -5.32 -9.71 -3.45
CA SER A 128 -5.15 -8.93 -2.22
C SER A 128 -5.71 -7.52 -2.39
N GLY A 129 -5.39 -6.85 -3.51
CA GLY A 129 -5.92 -5.51 -3.77
C GLY A 129 -7.44 -5.47 -3.97
N ILE A 130 -8.05 -6.50 -4.54
CA ILE A 130 -9.52 -6.60 -4.62
C ILE A 130 -10.11 -6.65 -3.21
N PHE A 131 -9.63 -7.56 -2.35
CA PHE A 131 -10.14 -7.71 -0.99
C PHE A 131 -9.94 -6.43 -0.15
N MET A 132 -8.76 -5.82 -0.22
CA MET A 132 -8.47 -4.57 0.49
C MET A 132 -9.45 -3.45 0.11
N LEU A 133 -9.82 -3.35 -1.18
CA LEU A 133 -10.80 -2.35 -1.64
C LEU A 133 -12.24 -2.72 -1.29
N THR A 134 -12.63 -4.00 -1.40
CA THR A 134 -14.01 -4.41 -1.12
C THR A 134 -14.34 -4.40 0.38
N GLU A 135 -13.33 -4.62 1.23
CA GLU A 135 -13.46 -4.60 2.69
C GLU A 135 -13.25 -3.20 3.28
N ASP A 136 -12.94 -2.20 2.45
CA ASP A 136 -12.68 -0.81 2.85
C ASP A 136 -11.66 -0.71 4.01
N GLN A 137 -10.55 -1.47 3.90
CA GLN A 137 -9.54 -1.49 4.97
C GLN A 137 -8.83 -0.13 5.12
N PHE A 138 -8.70 0.62 4.03
CA PHE A 138 -8.19 1.99 4.00
C PHE A 138 -8.48 2.66 2.65
N GLY A 139 -8.51 3.98 2.66
CA GLY A 139 -8.73 4.82 1.48
C GLY A 139 -7.58 5.74 1.13
N VAL A 140 -7.73 6.46 0.01
CA VAL A 140 -6.84 7.58 -0.34
C VAL A 140 -6.99 8.69 0.69
N GLY A 141 -5.87 9.16 1.24
CA GLY A 141 -5.84 10.16 2.31
C GLY A 141 -5.63 9.59 3.72
N ASP A 142 -5.80 8.28 3.90
CA ASP A 142 -5.57 7.65 5.20
C ASP A 142 -4.07 7.58 5.53
N LEU A 143 -3.74 7.78 6.81
CA LEU A 143 -2.43 7.48 7.36
C LEU A 143 -2.39 6.00 7.71
N VAL A 144 -1.55 5.24 7.02
CA VAL A 144 -1.44 3.80 7.20
C VAL A 144 -0.03 3.39 7.59
N GLN A 145 0.05 2.28 8.32
CA GLN A 145 1.29 1.60 8.64
C GLN A 145 1.29 0.21 8.00
N ILE A 146 2.27 -0.05 7.14
CA ILE A 146 2.46 -1.34 6.45
C ILE A 146 3.87 -1.85 6.79
N GLY A 147 3.94 -2.82 7.70
CA GLY A 147 5.22 -3.28 8.26
C GLY A 147 6.01 -2.11 8.87
N PRO A 148 7.24 -1.84 8.42
CA PRO A 148 8.04 -0.72 8.93
C PRO A 148 7.70 0.63 8.29
N LEU A 149 6.86 0.66 7.25
CA LEU A 149 6.53 1.88 6.52
C LEU A 149 5.32 2.55 7.15
N THR A 150 5.40 3.86 7.42
CA THR A 150 4.26 4.68 7.84
C THR A 150 4.12 5.86 6.89
N GLY A 151 2.94 6.08 6.34
CA GLY A 151 2.71 7.17 5.40
C GLY A 151 1.25 7.31 4.97
N THR A 152 0.96 8.43 4.31
CA THR A 152 -0.37 8.73 3.81
C THR A 152 -0.58 8.10 2.44
N VAL A 153 -1.71 7.43 2.26
CA VAL A 153 -2.09 6.79 0.99
C VAL A 153 -2.38 7.85 -0.06
N GLN A 154 -1.67 7.81 -1.18
CA GLN A 154 -1.88 8.74 -2.31
C GLN A 154 -2.74 8.12 -3.41
N GLU A 155 -2.60 6.82 -3.64
CA GLU A 155 -3.27 6.11 -4.74
C GLU A 155 -3.35 4.63 -4.39
N VAL A 156 -4.52 4.02 -4.61
CA VAL A 156 -4.74 2.59 -4.47
C VAL A 156 -5.14 2.03 -5.82
N THR A 157 -4.36 1.07 -6.33
CA THR A 157 -4.71 0.30 -7.52
C THR A 157 -4.89 -1.17 -7.15
N LEU A 158 -5.42 -1.99 -8.05
CA LEU A 158 -5.62 -3.42 -7.78
C LEU A 158 -4.32 -4.16 -7.45
N ARG A 159 -3.16 -3.69 -7.93
CA ARG A 159 -1.88 -4.39 -7.74
C ARG A 159 -0.95 -3.69 -6.75
N VAL A 160 -0.96 -2.36 -6.76
CA VAL A 160 0.02 -1.54 -6.03
C VAL A 160 -0.70 -0.43 -5.28
N THR A 161 -0.29 -0.23 -4.04
CA THR A 161 -0.66 0.90 -3.20
C THR A 161 0.51 1.87 -3.12
N ARG A 162 0.22 3.16 -3.27
CA ARG A 162 1.21 4.23 -3.25
C ARG A 162 1.06 5.06 -1.98
N LEU A 163 2.15 5.19 -1.23
CA LEU A 163 2.19 5.90 0.04
C LEU A 163 3.19 7.03 -0.03
N ARG A 164 2.98 8.09 0.74
CA ARG A 164 4.00 9.12 0.99
C ARG A 164 4.27 9.23 2.48
N ASP A 165 5.52 9.07 2.86
CA ASP A 165 5.92 9.22 4.27
C ASP A 165 6.14 10.70 4.65
N ALA A 166 6.41 10.94 5.95
CA ALA A 166 6.67 12.26 6.48
C ALA A 166 7.95 12.92 5.92
N SER A 167 8.90 12.14 5.37
CA SER A 167 10.09 12.65 4.69
C SER A 167 9.79 13.12 3.26
N GLY A 168 8.59 12.84 2.75
CA GLY A 168 8.18 13.11 1.38
C GLY A 168 8.53 12.00 0.39
N THR A 169 9.11 10.89 0.84
CA THR A 169 9.45 9.74 -0.01
C THR A 169 8.19 9.01 -0.46
N VAL A 170 8.13 8.63 -1.74
CA VAL A 170 7.00 7.90 -2.32
C VAL A 170 7.31 6.42 -2.40
N TRP A 171 6.54 5.62 -1.68
CA TRP A 171 6.66 4.18 -1.64
C TRP A 171 5.62 3.53 -2.55
N TYR A 172 6.03 2.48 -3.24
CA TYR A 172 5.15 1.62 -4.03
C TYR A 172 5.14 0.24 -3.40
N VAL A 173 4.02 -0.13 -2.80
CA VAL A 173 3.86 -1.40 -2.09
C VAL A 173 3.01 -2.32 -2.95
N ARG A 174 3.50 -3.53 -3.20
CA ARG A 174 2.68 -4.56 -3.84
C ARG A 174 1.62 -5.03 -2.87
N ASN A 175 0.37 -5.05 -3.29
CA ASN A 175 -0.75 -5.41 -2.42
C ASN A 175 -0.61 -6.85 -1.90
N GLY A 176 0.00 -7.75 -2.66
CA GLY A 176 0.24 -9.13 -2.23
C GLY A 176 1.32 -9.28 -1.17
N GLU A 177 2.05 -8.21 -0.84
CA GLU A 177 3.04 -8.18 0.23
C GLU A 177 2.52 -7.54 1.51
N VAL A 178 1.29 -7.00 1.48
CA VAL A 178 0.63 -6.44 2.66
C VAL A 178 0.05 -7.59 3.48
N LEU A 179 0.86 -8.14 4.38
CA LEU A 179 0.42 -9.19 5.31
C LEU A 179 -0.35 -8.62 6.51
N THR A 180 0.05 -7.43 6.96
CA THR A 180 -0.58 -6.70 8.07
C THR A 180 -0.60 -5.21 7.72
N LEU A 181 -1.69 -4.54 8.10
CA LEU A 181 -1.92 -3.12 7.90
C LEU A 181 -2.58 -2.53 9.14
N GLY A 182 -2.05 -1.42 9.63
CA GLY A 182 -2.70 -0.56 10.61
C GLY A 182 -3.22 0.72 9.93
N ASN A 183 -4.52 0.99 10.04
CA ASN A 183 -5.10 2.27 9.62
C ASN A 183 -5.16 3.22 10.82
N VAL A 184 -4.28 4.22 10.84
CA VAL A 184 -4.19 5.21 11.93
C VAL A 184 -5.30 6.25 11.82
N SER A 185 -5.90 6.40 10.63
CA SER A 185 -7.00 7.33 10.39
C SER A 185 -8.38 6.78 10.77
N GLN A 186 -8.48 5.49 11.14
CA GLN A 186 -9.76 4.85 11.40
C GLN A 186 -10.14 4.89 12.89
N GLY A 187 -11.29 5.47 13.21
CA GLY A 187 -11.83 5.51 14.57
C GLY A 187 -11.14 6.57 15.43
N PHE A 188 -10.32 6.15 16.38
CA PHE A 188 -9.62 7.03 17.33
C PHE A 188 -8.15 6.65 17.45
N SER A 189 -7.33 7.65 17.77
CA SER A 189 -5.92 7.45 18.07
C SER A 189 -5.68 7.51 19.57
N THR A 190 -4.92 6.55 20.10
CA THR A 190 -4.44 6.59 21.48
C THR A 190 -2.93 6.77 21.51
N SER A 191 -2.42 7.56 22.44
CA SER A 191 -0.99 7.72 22.68
C SER A 191 -0.69 7.57 24.16
N VAL A 192 0.38 6.83 24.47
CA VAL A 192 0.92 6.70 25.82
C VAL A 192 2.17 7.55 25.88
N ILE A 193 2.20 8.47 26.83
CA ILE A 193 3.30 9.39 27.08
C ILE A 193 4.02 8.93 28.35
N ASP A 194 5.29 8.59 28.19
CA ASP A 194 6.20 8.27 29.28
C ASP A 194 6.80 9.55 29.86
N ILE A 195 6.64 9.74 31.18
CA ILE A 195 7.15 10.85 31.97
C ILE A 195 8.07 10.28 33.06
N PRO A 196 9.39 10.41 32.93
CA PRO A 196 10.33 9.86 33.90
C PRO A 196 10.49 10.78 35.11
N ILE A 197 10.58 10.19 36.30
CA ILE A 197 10.93 10.85 37.57
C ILE A 197 12.14 10.12 38.20
N ALA A 198 12.93 10.79 39.03
CA ALA A 198 14.11 10.17 39.64
C ALA A 198 13.73 9.13 40.71
N VAL A 199 14.52 8.07 40.84
CA VAL A 199 14.34 7.09 41.93
C VAL A 199 14.50 7.79 43.29
N GLY A 200 13.56 7.53 44.20
CA GLY A 200 13.48 8.17 45.52
C GLY A 200 12.52 9.36 45.59
N GLN A 201 11.98 9.81 44.45
CA GLN A 201 10.84 10.74 44.42
C GLN A 201 9.53 9.98 44.63
N ASP A 202 8.55 10.65 45.24
CA ASP A 202 7.24 10.07 45.53
C ASP A 202 6.37 9.99 44.26
N PRO A 203 6.06 8.79 43.74
CA PRO A 203 5.24 8.63 42.55
C PRO A 203 3.77 9.01 42.79
N GLU A 204 3.24 8.91 44.01
CA GLU A 204 1.86 9.34 44.31
C GLU A 204 1.74 10.86 44.19
N ARG A 205 2.65 11.59 44.84
CA ARG A 205 2.73 13.04 44.70
C ARG A 205 2.95 13.48 43.25
N ALA A 206 3.78 12.77 42.50
CA ALA A 206 3.99 13.06 41.08
C ALA A 206 2.71 12.89 40.26
N LYS A 207 1.95 11.81 40.49
CA LYS A 207 0.65 11.60 39.84
C LYS A 207 -0.35 12.70 40.14
N GLU A 208 -0.39 13.20 41.39
CA GLU A 208 -1.28 14.32 41.76
C GLU A 208 -0.92 15.60 41.00
N VAL A 209 0.37 15.95 40.95
CA VAL A 209 0.87 17.12 40.21
C VAL A 209 0.56 17.00 38.71
N LEU A 210 0.85 15.83 38.13
CA LEU A 210 0.55 15.58 36.72
C LEU A 210 -0.95 15.68 36.46
N ARG A 211 -1.79 15.08 37.31
CA ARG A 211 -3.26 15.09 37.17
C ARG A 211 -3.78 16.52 37.15
N ALA A 212 -3.31 17.36 38.08
CA ALA A 212 -3.69 18.76 38.14
C ALA A 212 -3.28 19.55 36.89
N ALA A 213 -2.14 19.21 36.27
CA ALA A 213 -1.61 19.93 35.11
C ALA A 213 -2.23 19.48 33.77
N VAL A 214 -2.53 18.19 33.60
CA VAL A 214 -2.91 17.63 32.29
C VAL A 214 -4.41 17.36 32.15
N VAL A 215 -5.14 17.06 33.23
CA VAL A 215 -6.59 16.76 33.13
C VAL A 215 -7.41 17.96 32.65
N PRO A 216 -7.18 19.20 33.14
CA PRO A 216 -7.94 20.37 32.68
C PRO A 216 -7.75 20.68 31.20
N MET A 217 -6.64 20.20 30.60
CA MET A 217 -6.32 20.41 29.19
C MET A 217 -7.44 19.94 28.25
N ALA A 218 -8.23 18.94 28.63
CA ALA A 218 -9.33 18.44 27.80
C ALA A 218 -10.48 19.45 27.59
N GLU A 219 -10.62 20.44 28.46
CA GLU A 219 -11.66 21.47 28.39
C GLU A 219 -11.12 22.80 27.81
N GLU A 220 -9.82 22.88 27.54
CA GLU A 220 -9.16 24.09 27.06
C GLU A 220 -9.09 24.13 25.53
N GLU A 221 -9.34 25.29 24.94
CA GLU A 221 -9.06 25.54 23.52
C GLU A 221 -7.54 25.59 23.26
N PRO A 222 -7.01 24.92 22.21
CA PRO A 222 -7.69 24.23 21.11
C PRO A 222 -7.84 22.69 21.29
N TRP A 223 -7.71 22.18 22.51
CA TRP A 223 -7.61 20.74 22.78
C TRP A 223 -8.96 20.04 22.98
N SER A 224 -9.98 20.78 23.39
CA SER A 224 -11.40 20.39 23.47
C SER A 224 -11.91 19.73 22.18
N ASP A 225 -11.48 20.24 21.02
CA ASP A 225 -11.86 19.72 19.71
C ASP A 225 -11.10 18.44 19.30
N VAL A 226 -10.00 18.11 19.99
CA VAL A 226 -9.06 17.06 19.60
C VAL A 226 -9.06 15.88 20.56
N LEU A 227 -9.13 16.14 21.86
CA LEU A 227 -9.15 15.14 22.93
C LEU A 227 -10.58 14.59 23.06
N LEU A 228 -10.72 13.28 22.92
CA LEU A 228 -12.03 12.60 23.04
C LEU A 228 -12.41 12.34 24.50
N GLU A 229 -11.42 12.32 25.38
CA GLU A 229 -11.58 12.12 26.83
C GLU A 229 -10.44 12.83 27.57
N ALA A 230 -10.63 13.06 28.87
CA ALA A 230 -9.59 13.62 29.72
C ALA A 230 -8.36 12.70 29.77
N PRO A 231 -7.13 13.26 29.77
CA PRO A 231 -5.92 12.45 29.93
C PRO A 231 -5.96 11.57 31.18
N ASP A 232 -5.69 10.28 31.00
CA ASP A 232 -5.71 9.28 32.07
C ASP A 232 -4.29 9.01 32.58
N ILE A 233 -4.11 9.10 33.89
CA ILE A 233 -2.82 8.82 34.53
C ILE A 233 -2.81 7.38 34.99
N LEU A 234 -2.13 6.53 34.21
CA LEU A 234 -2.02 5.09 34.45
C LEU A 234 -1.15 4.78 35.68
N GLY A 235 -0.22 5.68 36.00
CA GLY A 235 0.74 5.51 37.09
C GLY A 235 2.07 4.93 36.62
N VAL A 236 2.73 4.13 37.46
CA VAL A 236 4.08 3.62 37.18
C VAL A 236 4.01 2.50 36.14
N GLY A 237 4.59 2.74 34.95
CA GLY A 237 4.68 1.76 33.87
C GLY A 237 6.00 0.98 33.88
N ALA A 238 7.10 1.62 34.27
CA ALA A 238 8.42 1.00 34.35
C ALA A 238 9.24 1.59 35.50
N VAL A 239 10.19 0.79 35.99
CA VAL A 239 11.18 1.21 37.00
C VAL A 239 12.55 0.71 36.55
N THR A 240 13.51 1.61 36.52
CA THR A 240 14.93 1.30 36.25
C THR A 240 15.77 1.64 37.48
N ALA A 241 17.09 1.47 37.40
CA ALA A 241 18.00 1.82 38.49
C ALA A 241 18.04 3.33 38.79
N THR A 242 17.66 4.18 37.82
CA THR A 242 17.80 5.64 37.91
C THR A 242 16.48 6.39 37.84
N GLU A 243 15.46 5.82 37.19
CA GLU A 243 14.17 6.47 36.98
C GLU A 243 12.98 5.55 37.21
N ILE A 244 11.87 6.17 37.60
CA ILE A 244 10.53 5.61 37.62
C ILE A 244 9.76 6.29 36.47
N THR A 245 9.19 5.52 35.55
CA THR A 245 8.44 6.05 34.41
C THR A 245 6.95 6.05 34.73
N LEU A 246 6.36 7.25 34.82
CA LEU A 246 4.91 7.43 34.90
C LEU A 246 4.31 7.50 33.49
N GLN A 247 3.16 6.86 33.30
CA GLN A 247 2.47 6.83 32.01
C GLN A 247 1.18 7.64 32.06
N ILE A 248 1.02 8.49 31.05
CA ILE A 248 -0.19 9.24 30.78
C ILE A 248 -0.75 8.77 29.44
N ARG A 249 -2.01 8.35 29.41
CA ARG A 249 -2.72 7.98 28.18
C ARG A 249 -3.60 9.13 27.74
N ILE A 250 -3.56 9.44 26.45
CA ILE A 250 -4.52 10.32 25.81
C ILE A 250 -5.23 9.61 24.67
N LYS A 251 -6.49 9.98 24.45
CA LYS A 251 -7.30 9.53 23.33
C LYS A 251 -7.76 10.73 22.53
N THR A 252 -7.52 10.68 21.24
CA THR A 252 -7.70 11.81 20.32
C THR A 252 -8.46 11.37 19.08
N GLY A 253 -8.98 12.36 18.35
CA GLY A 253 -9.43 12.15 16.97
C GLY A 253 -8.34 11.49 16.10
N PRO A 254 -8.75 10.80 15.03
CA PRO A 254 -7.83 10.07 14.17
C PRO A 254 -6.78 11.01 13.56
N ASN A 255 -5.51 10.57 13.55
CA ASN A 255 -4.37 11.35 13.05
C ASN A 255 -4.14 12.72 13.75
N GLN A 256 -4.70 12.95 14.94
CA GLN A 256 -4.52 14.22 15.67
C GLN A 256 -3.63 14.09 16.91
N GLN A 257 -3.17 12.88 17.25
CA GLN A 257 -2.46 12.59 18.49
C GLN A 257 -1.13 13.34 18.67
N ALA A 258 -0.49 13.78 17.58
CA ALA A 258 0.87 14.31 17.62
C ALA A 258 0.99 15.63 18.41
N ALA A 259 0.05 16.56 18.21
CA ALA A 259 0.10 17.86 18.89
C ALA A 259 -0.26 17.74 20.39
N PRO A 260 -1.36 17.08 20.78
CA PRO A 260 -1.69 16.86 22.19
C PRO A 260 -0.62 16.06 22.94
N THR A 261 -0.01 15.05 22.31
CA THR A 261 1.10 14.29 22.92
C THR A 261 2.26 15.19 23.32
N ARG A 262 2.63 16.15 22.46
CA ARG A 262 3.71 17.11 22.75
C ARG A 262 3.31 18.08 23.85
N ALA A 263 2.10 18.62 23.79
CA ALA A 263 1.60 19.56 24.78
C ALA A 263 1.47 18.93 26.18
N VAL A 264 0.97 17.69 26.27
CA VAL A 264 0.95 16.95 27.54
C VAL A 264 2.35 16.73 28.08
N ARG A 265 3.31 16.33 27.23
CA ARG A 265 4.71 16.15 27.65
C ARG A 265 5.33 17.45 28.17
N GLU A 266 5.09 18.56 27.49
CA GLU A 266 5.58 19.87 27.89
C GLU A 266 4.98 20.33 29.23
N ARG A 267 3.66 20.26 29.38
CA ARG A 267 2.95 20.59 30.63
C ARG A 267 3.40 19.71 31.79
N ALA A 268 3.54 18.41 31.56
CA ALA A 268 3.98 17.45 32.56
C ALA A 268 5.38 17.80 33.10
N VAL A 269 6.33 18.09 32.21
CA VAL A 269 7.70 18.44 32.59
C VAL A 269 7.73 19.75 33.38
N LEU A 270 7.00 20.78 32.94
CA LEU A 270 6.94 22.07 33.64
C LEU A 270 6.31 21.95 35.03
N ALA A 271 5.17 21.25 35.14
CA ALA A 271 4.47 21.07 36.42
C ALA A 271 5.31 20.29 37.43
N LEU A 272 6.00 19.24 36.98
CA LEU A 272 6.92 18.47 37.84
C LEU A 272 8.10 19.35 38.31
N ALA A 273 8.69 20.14 37.42
CA ALA A 273 9.76 21.05 37.78
C ALA A 273 9.31 22.10 38.83
N GLU A 274 8.14 22.71 38.66
CA GLU A 274 7.56 23.66 39.61
C GLU A 274 7.25 23.02 40.97
N ALA A 275 6.82 21.75 40.98
CA ALA A 275 6.55 21.00 42.20
C ALA A 275 7.81 20.47 42.91
N GLY A 276 9.01 20.75 42.38
CA GLY A 276 10.29 20.38 42.97
C GLY A 276 10.80 18.99 42.60
N PHE A 277 10.23 18.34 41.57
CA PHE A 277 10.80 17.12 41.02
C PHE A 277 12.05 17.49 40.20
N GLY A 278 13.21 17.08 40.72
CA GLY A 278 14.50 17.28 40.06
C GLY A 278 14.63 16.48 38.75
N PRO A 279 15.53 16.90 37.85
CA PRO A 279 15.76 16.24 36.59
C PRO A 279 16.30 14.82 36.79
N VAL A 280 15.99 13.93 35.87
CA VAL A 280 16.56 12.59 35.85
C VAL A 280 18.00 12.69 35.39
N TYR A 281 18.93 12.45 36.32
CA TYR A 281 20.35 12.35 36.00
C TYR A 281 20.70 10.90 35.65
N PRO A 282 21.57 10.68 34.64
CA PRO A 282 22.20 9.37 34.48
C PRO A 282 22.98 9.04 35.75
N ALA A 283 22.90 7.78 36.23
CA ALA A 283 23.65 7.34 37.40
C ALA A 283 25.13 7.71 37.24
N SER A 284 25.61 8.64 38.06
CA SER A 284 27.04 8.78 38.27
C SER A 284 27.48 7.53 39.04
N HIS A 285 28.09 6.58 38.34
CA HIS A 285 28.89 5.55 39.00
C HIS A 285 30.06 6.27 39.70
N THR A 286 29.85 6.70 40.94
CA THR A 286 30.98 6.80 41.87
C THR A 286 31.35 5.37 42.20
N LEU A 287 32.22 4.77 41.36
CA LEU A 287 33.06 3.68 41.80
C LEU A 287 33.81 4.23 43.01
N GLY A 288 33.39 3.81 44.20
CA GLY A 288 34.16 4.05 45.41
C GLY A 288 35.56 3.54 45.15
N ALA A 289 36.53 4.45 45.09
CA ALA A 289 37.92 4.08 45.18
C ALA A 289 38.13 3.42 46.56
N PRO A 290 38.94 2.35 46.61
CA PRO A 290 39.07 1.46 47.79
C PRO A 290 39.60 2.17 49.04
#